data_AF-A0A1V1NVN3-F1
#
_entry.id   AF-A0A1V1NVN3-F1
#
_cell.length_a   1.000
_cell.length_b   1.000
_cell.length_c   1.000
_cell.angle_alpha   90.00
_cell.angle_beta   90.00
_cell.angle_gamma   90.00
#
_symmetry.space_group_name_H-M   'P 1'
#
loop_
_entity.id
_entity.type
_entity.pdbx_description
1 polymer ?
#
loop_
_entity_poly.entity_id
_entity_poly.type
_entity_poly.pdbx_seq_one_letter_code
_entity_poly.pdbx_strand_id
1 'polypeptide(L)' 'MRTKEVPGILNKQKEGMIVFPVLIRNCTWKVISWLKNLQMFPGDGISLNDLEEEDRETMLIKLIDQVHETFHKGV' A
#
# COMPACT_ATOMS: atom_id res chain seq x y z
N MET A 1 10.68 8.43 -15.47
CA MET A 1 9.57 7.58 -14.98
C MET A 1 9.10 7.98 -13.58
N ARG A 2 9.97 8.04 -12.55
CA ARG A 2 9.58 8.43 -11.16
C ARG A 2 8.84 9.77 -11.01
N THR A 3 9.04 10.73 -11.91
CA THR A 3 8.41 12.06 -11.88
C THR A 3 7.05 12.15 -12.56
N LYS A 4 6.56 11.09 -13.24
CA LYS A 4 5.26 11.11 -13.94
C LYS A 4 4.18 10.27 -13.26
N GLU A 5 4.53 9.07 -12.80
CA GLU A 5 3.52 8.13 -12.26
C GLU A 5 3.08 8.50 -10.83
N VAL A 6 4.05 8.83 -9.98
CA VAL A 6 3.82 9.17 -8.58
C VAL A 6 2.96 10.43 -8.40
N PRO A 7 3.23 11.57 -9.08
CA PRO A 7 2.37 12.75 -8.96
C PRO A 7 0.94 12.51 -9.48
N GLY A 8 0.78 11.64 -10.48
CA GLY A 8 -0.55 11.30 -11.02
C GLY A 8 -1.43 10.57 -10.00
N ILE A 9 -0.86 9.60 -9.29
CA ILE A 9 -1.56 8.88 -8.21
C ILE A 9 -1.94 9.84 -7.07
N LEU A 10 -1.05 10.76 -6.70
CA LEU A 10 -1.32 11.77 -5.67
C LEU A 10 -2.47 12.70 -6.03
N ASN A 11 -2.57 13.15 -7.28
CA ASN A 11 -3.69 13.99 -7.71
C ASN A 11 -5.00 13.22 -7.68
N LYS A 12 -5.02 11.98 -8.18
CA LYS A 12 -6.21 11.13 -8.09
C LYS A 12 -6.62 10.83 -6.65
N GLN A 13 -5.67 10.68 -5.73
CA GLN A 13 -5.97 10.52 -4.32
C GLN A 13 -6.70 11.75 -3.74
N LYS A 14 -6.29 12.96 -4.14
CA LYS A 14 -7.01 14.20 -3.77
C LYS A 14 -8.42 14.26 -4.37
N GLU A 15 -8.64 13.59 -5.50
CA GLU A 15 -9.95 13.46 -6.17
C GLU A 15 -10.82 12.34 -5.57
N GLY A 16 -10.37 11.67 -4.49
CA GLY A 16 -11.13 10.62 -3.80
C GLY A 16 -10.75 9.19 -4.20
N MET A 17 -9.70 9.00 -5.00
CA MET A 17 -9.17 7.66 -5.27
C MET A 17 -8.55 7.06 -4.00
N ILE A 18 -8.99 5.86 -3.65
CA ILE A 18 -8.46 5.11 -2.53
C ILE A 18 -7.14 4.46 -2.95
N VAL A 19 -6.11 4.61 -2.12
CA VAL A 19 -4.76 4.08 -2.38
C VAL A 19 -4.39 3.09 -1.28
N PHE A 20 -4.03 1.87 -1.67
CA PHE A 20 -3.53 0.82 -0.78
C PHE A 20 -2.01 0.68 -0.99
N PRO A 21 -1.18 1.25 -0.10
CA PRO A 21 0.26 1.19 -0.23
C PRO A 21 0.80 -0.16 0.27
N VAL A 22 1.49 -0.90 -0.59
CA VAL A 22 2.03 -2.24 -0.26
C VAL A 22 3.54 -2.23 -0.38
N LEU A 23 4.24 -2.61 0.69
CA LEU A 23 5.70 -2.70 0.69
C LEU A 23 6.14 -4.09 0.21
N ILE A 24 6.48 -4.22 -1.08
CA ILE A 24 6.95 -5.49 -1.64
C ILE A 24 8.37 -5.83 -1.18
N ARG A 25 9.28 -4.85 -1.25
CA ARG A 25 10.70 -5.00 -0.89
C ARG A 25 11.12 -3.85 0.02
N ASN A 26 12.06 -4.12 0.92
CA ASN A 26 12.71 -3.09 1.72
C ASN A 26 13.32 -2.00 0.84
N CYS A 27 12.94 -0.76 1.10
CA CYS A 27 13.46 0.42 0.42
C CYS A 27 13.34 1.66 1.32
N THR A 28 14.00 2.75 0.95
CA THR A 28 14.03 3.99 1.72
C THR A 28 12.77 4.85 1.54
N TRP A 29 11.59 4.26 1.44
CA TRP A 29 10.33 4.98 1.16
C TRP A 29 10.04 6.09 2.19
N LYS A 30 10.47 5.92 3.44
CA LYS A 30 10.34 6.91 4.53
C LYS A 30 11.03 8.25 4.25
N VAL A 31 11.98 8.31 3.32
CA VAL A 31 12.66 9.58 2.95
C VAL A 31 11.79 10.44 2.02
N ILE A 32 10.78 9.84 1.40
CA ILE A 32 9.87 10.53 0.48
C ILE A 32 8.69 11.05 1.29
N SER A 33 8.57 12.37 1.40
CA SER A 33 7.63 13.07 2.30
C SER A 33 6.18 12.60 2.17
N TRP A 34 5.68 12.41 0.95
CA TRP A 34 4.30 11.99 0.73
C TRP A 34 4.08 10.49 1.01
N LEU A 35 5.07 9.63 0.72
CA LEU A 35 5.01 8.19 1.01
C LEU A 35 5.10 7.91 2.51
N LYS A 36 5.93 8.68 3.23
CA LYS A 36 6.10 8.56 4.68
C LYS A 36 4.78 8.74 5.44
N ASN A 37 3.86 9.53 4.90
CA ASN A 37 2.56 9.80 5.52
C ASN A 37 1.52 8.73 5.22
N LEU A 38 1.81 7.76 4.33
CA LEU A 38 0.95 6.63 4.06
C LEU A 38 1.32 5.47 4.98
N GLN A 39 0.31 4.83 5.57
CA GLN A 39 0.51 3.62 6.37
C GLN A 39 0.73 2.43 5.43
N MET A 40 1.93 1.86 5.43
CA MET A 40 2.30 0.76 4.53
C MET A 40 1.75 -0.58 5.03
N PHE A 41 1.18 -1.38 4.12
CA PHE A 41 0.82 -2.78 4.36
C PHE A 41 2.04 -3.71 4.13
N PRO A 42 2.23 -4.80 4.92
CA PRO A 42 1.40 -5.30 6.03
C PRO A 42 1.56 -4.56 7.37
N GLY A 43 2.61 -3.76 7.50
CA GLY A 43 2.86 -2.89 8.64
C GLY A 43 4.07 -2.00 8.36
N ASP A 44 4.21 -0.91 9.11
CA ASP A 44 5.24 0.09 8.85
C ASP A 44 6.66 -0.47 9.06
N GLY A 45 7.29 -0.91 7.96
CA GLY A 45 8.67 -1.39 7.94
C GLY A 45 8.83 -2.90 7.76
N ILE A 46 7.76 -3.66 7.53
CA ILE A 46 7.83 -5.06 7.14
C ILE A 46 7.55 -5.14 5.65
N SER A 47 8.46 -5.73 4.86
CA SER A 47 8.19 -5.98 3.44
C SER A 47 7.65 -7.38 3.23
N LEU A 48 6.80 -7.59 2.22
CA LEU A 48 6.28 -8.92 1.87
C LEU A 48 7.41 -9.91 1.54
N ASN A 49 8.55 -9.42 1.06
CA ASN A 49 9.73 -10.23 0.81
C ASN A 49 10.48 -10.69 2.07
N ASP A 50 10.23 -10.07 3.22
CA ASP A 50 10.82 -10.51 4.50
C ASP A 50 10.00 -11.63 5.15
N LEU A 51 8.82 -11.94 4.60
CA LEU A 51 7.92 -12.97 5.10
C LEU A 51 8.19 -14.30 4.39
N GLU A 52 8.04 -15.37 5.16
CA GLU A 52 7.94 -16.73 4.63
C GLU A 52 6.75 -16.84 3.67
N GLU A 53 6.77 -17.86 2.82
CA GLU A 53 5.77 -18.02 1.76
C GLU A 53 4.33 -18.08 2.29
N GLU A 54 4.08 -18.89 3.31
CA GLU A 54 2.76 -19.04 3.94
C GLU A 54 2.26 -17.72 4.57
N ASP A 55 3.16 -17.01 5.27
CA ASP A 55 2.84 -15.71 5.87
C ASP A 55 2.56 -14.65 4.81
N ARG A 56 3.32 -14.67 3.71
CA ARG A 56 3.13 -13.75 2.58
C ARG A 56 1.78 -13.98 1.91
N GLU A 57 1.38 -15.23 1.68
CA GLU A 57 0.05 -15.56 1.16
C GLU A 57 -1.06 -15.08 2.09
N THR A 58 -0.91 -15.33 3.39
CA THR A 58 -1.85 -14.86 4.41
C THR A 58 -1.99 -13.34 4.41
N MET A 59 -0.89 -12.61 4.26
CA MET A 59 -0.93 -11.15 4.14
C MET A 59 -1.60 -10.69 2.85
N LEU A 60 -1.38 -11.37 1.72
CA LEU A 60 -2.07 -11.03 0.48
C LEU A 60 -3.59 -11.23 0.58
N ILE A 61 -4.05 -12.29 1.26
CA ILE A 61 -5.49 -12.49 1.53
C ILE A 61 -6.04 -11.33 2.36
N LYS A 62 -5.35 -10.95 3.46
CA LYS A 62 -5.75 -9.80 4.30
C LYS A 62 -5.80 -8.49 3.52
N LEU A 63 -4.90 -8.27 2.56
CA LEU A 63 -4.95 -7.10 1.69
C LEU A 63 -6.23 -7.10 0.84
N ILE A 64 -6.63 -8.24 0.30
CA ILE A 64 -7.87 -8.36 -0.47
C ILE A 64 -9.10 -8.15 0.42
N ASP A 65 -9.09 -8.66 1.66
CA ASP A 65 -10.16 -8.40 2.63
C ASP A 65 -10.30 -6.89 2.90
N GLN A 66 -9.19 -6.18 3.10
CA GLN A 66 -9.19 -4.72 3.28
C GLN A 66 -9.77 -3.99 2.06
N VAL A 67 -9.41 -4.41 0.84
CA VAL A 67 -9.99 -3.86 -0.38
C VAL A 67 -11.49 -4.12 -0.42
N HIS A 68 -11.92 -5.36 -0.16
CA HIS A 68 -13.32 -5.75 -0.19
C HIS A 68 -14.13 -4.93 0.82
N GLU A 69 -13.70 -4.84 2.08
CA GLU A 69 -14.35 -4.03 3.11
C GLU A 69 -14.46 -2.56 2.72
N THR A 70 -13.41 -2.00 2.10
CA THR A 70 -13.40 -0.58 1.75
C THR A 70 -14.41 -0.25 0.66
N PHE A 71 -14.66 -1.16 -0.28
CA PHE A 71 -15.61 -0.95 -1.38
C PHE A 71 -17.03 -1.49 -1.10
N HIS A 72 -17.21 -2.38 -0.12
CA HIS A 72 -18.51 -2.97 0.23
C HIS A 72 -19.08 -2.53 1.58
N LYS A 73 -18.43 -1.60 2.29
CA LYS A 73 -19.02 -0.88 3.43
C LYS A 73 -20.16 0.02 2.94
N GLY A 74 -21.35 -0.56 2.80
CA GLY A 74 -22.57 0.14 2.34
C GLY A 74 -23.76 -0.74 1.96
N VAL A 75 -23.71 -2.05 2.19
CA VAL A 75 -24.88 -2.96 2.13
C VAL A 75 -25.21 -3.44 3.54
#